data_AF-H3A6T4-F1
#
_entry.id   AF-H3A6T4-F1
#
_cell.length_a   1.000
_cell.length_b   1.000
_cell.length_c   1.000
_cell.angle_alpha   90.00
_cell.angle_beta   90.00
_cell.angle_gamma   90.00
#
_symmetry.space_group_name_H-M   'P 1'
#
loop_
_entity.id
_entity.type
_entity.pdbx_description
1 polymer ?
#
loop_
_entity_poly.entity_id
_entity_poly.type
_entity_poly.pdbx_seq_one_letter_code
_entity_poly.pdbx_strand_id
1 'polypeptide(L)'
;SFFFFPPSRGPCFMLVRYIQDSTWWDEHLSEENTRFLRKLVPEEYKAQTTSKLCPLKDEPWPREAWKPGTRRVGVIAIKLGMMPIWTKTGEKHAVTLLQVQDCHVIKYTPKEDYDGKSATLMVGGKNVSPFRVRVCFSEH
;
A
#
# COMPACT_ATOMS: atom_id res chain seq x y z
N SER A 1 30.59 2.17 24.93
CA SER A 1 31.68 2.54 25.84
C SER A 1 31.16 3.50 26.89
N PHE A 2 31.26 3.14 28.18
CA PHE A 2 30.82 3.99 29.30
C PHE A 2 31.96 4.93 29.72
N PHE A 3 31.72 6.23 29.75
CA PHE A 3 32.61 7.21 30.37
C PHE A 3 32.14 7.47 31.80
N PHE A 4 33.05 7.37 32.77
CA PHE A 4 32.83 7.63 34.19
C PHE A 4 33.51 8.97 34.55
N PHE A 5 32.76 9.92 35.14
CA PHE A 5 33.30 11.12 35.80
C PHE A 5 32.93 11.07 37.30
N PRO A 6 33.80 11.57 38.22
CA PRO A 6 33.66 11.40 39.67
C PRO A 6 32.65 12.40 40.31
N PRO A 7 32.24 12.20 41.58
CA PRO A 7 30.90 12.55 42.04
C PRO A 7 30.81 13.92 42.70
N SER A 8 29.81 14.72 42.31
CA SER A 8 29.28 15.83 43.11
C SER A 8 27.92 15.42 43.71
N ARG A 9 27.74 15.71 44.99
CA ARG A 9 26.59 15.30 45.82
C ARG A 9 25.33 16.09 45.43
N GLY A 10 24.40 15.43 44.74
CA GLY A 10 23.02 15.85 44.52
C GLY A 10 22.18 14.64 44.10
N PRO A 11 20.84 14.64 44.27
CA PRO A 11 20.00 13.52 43.85
C PRO A 11 20.15 13.30 42.34
N CYS A 12 20.84 12.22 41.99
CA CYS A 12 21.12 11.84 40.63
C CYS A 12 19.84 11.24 40.03
N PHE A 13 19.06 12.07 39.34
CA PHE A 13 17.97 11.57 38.51
C PHE A 13 18.59 10.87 37.29
N MET A 14 18.71 9.55 37.37
CA MET A 14 19.10 8.70 36.23
C MET A 14 17.97 8.70 35.22
N LEU A 15 18.03 9.61 34.25
CA LEU A 15 17.13 9.61 33.11
C LEU A 15 17.59 8.51 32.15
N VAL A 16 17.10 7.29 32.36
CA VAL A 16 17.33 6.18 31.42
C VAL A 16 16.54 6.48 30.15
N ARG A 17 17.22 7.01 29.13
CA ARG A 17 16.66 7.04 27.78
C ARG A 17 16.69 5.61 27.25
N TYR A 18 15.52 4.99 27.11
CA TYR A 18 15.39 3.76 26.34
C TYR A 18 15.71 4.11 24.88
N ILE A 19 16.91 3.75 24.43
CA ILE A 19 17.28 3.82 23.02
C ILE A 19 16.61 2.61 22.38
N GLN A 20 15.54 2.87 21.65
CA GLN A 20 14.87 1.84 20.86
C GLN A 20 15.67 1.69 19.57
N ASP A 21 16.53 0.67 19.50
CA ASP A 21 17.30 0.39 18.29
C ASP A 21 16.32 -0.06 17.19
N SER A 22 16.22 0.75 16.14
CA SER A 22 15.42 0.40 14.97
C SER A 22 16.19 -0.61 14.12
N THR A 23 15.69 -1.84 14.02
CA THR A 23 16.31 -2.90 13.21
C THR A 23 15.64 -3.04 11.84
N TRP A 24 16.39 -3.53 10.85
CA TRP A 24 15.84 -3.89 9.53
C TRP A 24 15.37 -5.36 9.50
N TRP A 25 14.50 -5.70 8.55
CA TRP A 25 13.88 -7.03 8.48
C TRP A 25 14.88 -8.18 8.29
N ASP A 26 16.04 -7.92 7.68
CA ASP A 26 17.08 -8.91 7.35
C ASP A 26 18.31 -8.86 8.25
N GLU A 27 18.35 -7.96 9.25
CA GLU A 27 19.52 -7.72 10.09
C GLU A 27 19.95 -8.94 10.93
N HIS A 28 18.98 -9.74 11.37
CA HIS A 28 19.21 -10.92 12.21
C HIS A 28 18.93 -12.24 11.49
N LEU A 29 18.87 -12.21 10.15
CA LEU A 29 18.61 -13.40 9.34
C LEU A 29 19.91 -13.99 8.79
N SER A 30 19.98 -15.32 8.73
CA SER A 30 21.02 -16.00 7.96
C SER A 30 20.82 -15.76 6.47
N GLU A 31 21.90 -15.90 5.68
CA GLU A 31 21.81 -15.73 4.23
C GLU A 31 20.80 -16.69 3.58
N GLU A 32 20.74 -17.93 4.07
CA GLU A 32 19.78 -18.93 3.61
C GLU A 32 18.33 -18.50 3.86
N ASN A 33 18.03 -18.03 5.08
CA ASN A 33 16.68 -17.59 5.45
C ASN A 33 16.26 -16.36 4.64
N THR A 34 17.18 -15.41 4.44
CA THR A 34 16.93 -14.23 3.60
C THR A 34 16.61 -14.62 2.17
N ARG A 35 17.34 -15.58 1.58
CA ARG A 35 17.06 -16.11 0.24
C ARG A 35 15.71 -16.83 0.17
N PHE A 36 15.36 -17.60 1.20
CA PHE A 36 14.09 -18.28 1.30
C PHE A 36 12.91 -17.31 1.35
N LEU A 37 12.93 -16.31 2.25
CA LEU A 37 11.86 -15.33 2.39
C LEU A 37 11.67 -14.48 1.13
N ARG A 38 12.77 -14.15 0.42
CA ARG A 38 12.69 -13.43 -0.87
C ARG A 38 11.98 -14.23 -1.97
N LYS A 39 11.92 -15.56 -1.87
CA LYS A 39 11.19 -16.43 -2.82
C LYS A 39 9.74 -16.67 -2.38
N LEU A 40 9.56 -17.04 -1.12
CA LEU A 40 8.26 -17.36 -0.53
C LEU A 40 7.28 -16.20 -0.67
N VAL A 41 7.72 -15.00 -0.28
CA VAL A 41 6.85 -13.82 -0.20
C VAL A 41 6.22 -13.48 -1.57
N PRO A 42 6.99 -13.28 -2.66
CA PRO A 42 6.41 -13.06 -3.99
C PRO A 42 5.46 -14.16 -4.48
N GLU A 43 5.73 -15.43 -4.15
CA GLU A 43 4.87 -16.56 -4.54
C GLU A 43 3.52 -16.49 -3.84
N GLU A 44 3.51 -16.23 -2.54
CA GLU A 44 2.28 -16.03 -1.76
C GLU A 44 1.47 -14.83 -2.30
N TYR A 45 2.12 -13.71 -2.58
CA TYR A 45 1.43 -12.55 -3.16
C TYR A 45 0.83 -12.84 -4.53
N LYS A 46 1.54 -13.57 -5.40
CA LYS A 46 1.00 -14.00 -6.69
C LYS A 46 -0.22 -14.89 -6.51
N ALA A 47 -0.16 -15.87 -5.62
CA ALA A 47 -1.28 -16.75 -5.32
C ALA A 47 -2.50 -15.97 -4.82
N GLN A 48 -2.29 -15.01 -3.90
CA GLN A 48 -3.34 -14.11 -3.41
C GLN A 48 -3.96 -13.28 -4.55
N THR A 49 -3.15 -12.69 -5.42
CA THR A 49 -3.65 -11.93 -6.58
C THR A 49 -4.44 -12.84 -7.52
N THR A 50 -3.93 -14.04 -7.83
CA THR A 50 -4.61 -15.01 -8.70
C THR A 50 -5.96 -15.44 -8.14
N SER A 51 -6.06 -15.64 -6.81
CA SER A 51 -7.32 -16.00 -6.16
C SER A 51 -8.41 -14.94 -6.34
N LYS A 52 -8.03 -13.65 -6.37
CA LYS A 52 -8.95 -12.51 -6.49
C LYS A 52 -9.26 -12.08 -7.93
N LEU A 53 -8.79 -12.82 -8.94
CA LEU A 53 -9.02 -12.48 -10.35
C LEU A 53 -10.48 -12.64 -10.79
N CYS A 54 -11.28 -13.41 -10.06
CA CYS A 54 -12.67 -13.73 -10.42
C CYS A 54 -13.68 -13.15 -9.41
N PRO A 55 -13.81 -11.82 -9.30
CA PRO A 55 -14.63 -11.17 -8.26
C PRO A 55 -16.14 -11.43 -8.39
N LEU A 56 -16.61 -12.02 -9.50
CA LEU A 56 -18.02 -12.36 -9.71
C LEU A 56 -18.36 -13.79 -9.30
N LYS A 57 -17.36 -14.63 -9.00
CA LYS A 57 -17.58 -15.98 -8.46
C LYS A 57 -17.87 -15.94 -6.96
N ASP A 58 -17.23 -15.00 -6.27
CA ASP A 58 -17.52 -14.68 -4.87
C ASP A 58 -18.80 -13.85 -4.80
N GLU A 59 -19.61 -14.00 -3.75
CA GLU A 59 -20.92 -13.34 -3.58
C GLU A 59 -20.80 -11.82 -3.81
N PRO A 60 -21.22 -11.31 -4.98
CA PRO A 60 -20.98 -9.93 -5.33
C PRO A 60 -22.07 -9.05 -4.71
N TRP A 61 -21.68 -7.82 -4.37
CA TRP A 61 -22.62 -6.85 -3.85
C TRP A 61 -23.70 -6.54 -4.89
N PRO A 62 -24.92 -6.17 -4.45
CA PRO A 62 -26.00 -5.82 -5.37
C PRO A 62 -25.58 -4.76 -6.38
N ARG A 63 -25.82 -5.04 -7.67
CA ARG A 63 -25.47 -4.13 -8.76
C ARG A 63 -26.64 -3.20 -9.04
N GLU A 64 -26.50 -1.95 -8.60
CA GLU A 64 -27.47 -0.90 -8.86
C GLU A 64 -27.43 -0.42 -10.32
N ALA A 65 -28.59 0.00 -10.84
CA ALA A 65 -28.68 0.66 -12.13
C ALA A 65 -28.07 2.07 -12.07
N TRP A 66 -27.54 2.54 -13.20
CA TRP A 66 -27.01 3.90 -13.29
C TRP A 66 -28.13 4.93 -13.10
N LYS A 67 -27.86 5.96 -12.30
CA LYS A 67 -28.76 7.09 -12.04
C LYS A 67 -28.01 8.41 -12.26
N PRO A 68 -28.69 9.49 -12.70
CA PRO A 68 -28.09 10.82 -12.78
C PRO A 68 -27.52 11.25 -11.42
N GLY A 69 -26.34 11.89 -11.41
CA GLY A 69 -25.64 12.30 -10.18
C GLY A 69 -24.81 11.21 -9.51
N THR A 70 -24.83 9.97 -9.99
CA THR A 70 -23.95 8.91 -9.46
C THR A 70 -22.50 9.08 -9.91
N ARG A 71 -21.55 8.79 -9.01
CA ARG A 71 -20.10 8.85 -9.26
C ARG A 71 -19.51 7.44 -9.22
N ARG A 72 -18.69 7.09 -10.21
CA ARG A 72 -17.99 5.79 -10.26
C ARG A 72 -16.63 5.89 -9.59
N VAL A 73 -16.11 4.74 -9.15
CA VAL A 73 -14.74 4.61 -8.64
C VAL A 73 -13.73 4.93 -9.75
N GLY A 74 -12.61 5.54 -9.37
CA GLY A 74 -11.47 5.78 -10.25
C GLY A 74 -10.52 4.58 -10.33
N VAL A 75 -9.40 4.79 -11.03
CA VAL A 75 -8.31 3.81 -11.13
C VAL A 75 -6.98 4.46 -10.77
N ILE A 76 -6.06 3.66 -10.23
CA ILE A 76 -4.66 4.07 -9.98
C ILE A 76 -3.80 3.46 -11.10
N ALA A 77 -3.05 4.32 -11.79
CA ALA A 77 -2.22 3.91 -12.92
C ALA A 77 -0.81 4.52 -12.82
N ILE A 78 0.15 3.85 -13.45
CA ILE A 78 1.55 4.25 -13.55
C ILE A 78 1.78 4.89 -14.91
N LYS A 79 2.33 6.10 -14.93
CA LYS A 79 2.75 6.78 -16.15
C LYS A 79 4.01 6.10 -16.72
N LEU A 80 3.89 5.53 -17.91
CA LEU A 80 5.00 4.90 -18.62
C LEU A 80 5.79 5.90 -19.48
N GLY A 81 5.11 6.85 -20.09
CA GLY A 81 5.72 7.80 -21.02
C GLY A 81 4.70 8.48 -21.92
N MET A 82 5.19 9.05 -23.02
CA MET A 82 4.37 9.70 -24.04
C MET A 82 4.68 9.12 -25.42
N MET A 83 3.65 8.96 -26.25
CA MET A 83 3.81 8.52 -27.63
C MET A 83 2.84 9.26 -28.56
N PRO A 84 3.18 9.44 -29.84
CA PRO A 84 2.24 9.97 -30.81
C PRO A 84 1.28 8.88 -31.29
N ILE A 85 0.00 9.24 -31.48
CA ILE A 85 -1.00 8.43 -32.19
C ILE A 85 -1.52 9.26 -33.37
N TRP A 86 -1.76 8.59 -34.49
CA TRP A 86 -2.33 9.19 -35.71
C TRP A 86 -3.81 8.88 -35.79
N THR A 87 -4.64 9.90 -36.02
CA THR A 87 -6.08 9.72 -36.24
C THR A 87 -6.36 9.29 -37.68
N LYS A 88 -7.59 8.84 -37.91
CA LYS A 88 -8.07 8.49 -39.26
C LYS A 88 -8.03 9.68 -40.23
N THR A 89 -8.09 10.91 -39.72
CA THR A 89 -7.97 12.16 -40.50
C THR A 89 -6.53 12.55 -40.79
N GLY A 90 -5.54 11.79 -40.31
CA GLY A 90 -4.11 12.06 -40.51
C GLY A 90 -3.52 13.06 -39.51
N GLU A 91 -4.24 13.45 -38.46
CA GLU A 91 -3.75 14.36 -37.42
C GLU A 91 -2.93 13.59 -36.37
N LYS A 92 -1.81 14.18 -35.94
CA LYS A 92 -0.92 13.62 -34.91
C LYS A 92 -1.29 14.15 -33.54
N HIS A 93 -1.67 13.27 -32.62
CA HIS A 93 -1.91 13.62 -31.22
C HIS A 93 -0.86 13.00 -30.29
N ALA A 94 -0.32 13.80 -29.38
CA ALA A 94 0.53 13.32 -28.31
C ALA A 94 -0.34 12.74 -27.18
N VAL A 95 -0.10 11.46 -26.83
CA VAL A 95 -0.83 10.78 -25.75
C VAL A 95 0.14 10.35 -24.64
N THR A 96 -0.40 10.18 -23.44
CA THR A 96 0.32 9.62 -22.29
C THR A 96 -0.10 8.18 -22.05
N LEU A 97 0.89 7.30 -21.89
CA LEU A 97 0.66 5.90 -21.58
C LEU A 97 0.51 5.71 -20.08
N LEU A 98 -0.65 5.18 -19.66
CA LEU A 98 -0.97 4.88 -18.27
C LEU A 98 -1.25 3.38 -18.14
N GLN A 99 -0.42 2.68 -17.35
CA GLN A 99 -0.60 1.26 -17.08
C GLN A 99 -1.26 1.04 -15.72
N VAL A 100 -2.36 0.31 -15.69
CA VAL A 100 -3.00 -0.13 -14.45
C VAL A 100 -2.29 -1.40 -13.98
N GLN A 101 -1.71 -1.37 -12.77
CA GLN A 101 -1.04 -2.51 -12.14
C GLN A 101 -1.64 -2.73 -10.75
N ASP A 102 -2.11 -3.96 -10.48
CA ASP A 102 -2.65 -4.42 -9.19
C ASP A 102 -3.60 -3.40 -8.53
N CYS A 103 -4.65 -2.98 -9.26
CA CYS A 103 -5.61 -1.98 -8.80
C CYS A 103 -6.82 -2.65 -8.14
N HIS A 104 -6.91 -2.59 -6.81
CA HIS A 104 -7.95 -3.26 -6.03
C HIS A 104 -8.58 -2.33 -4.99
N VAL A 105 -9.86 -2.53 -4.70
CA VAL A 105 -10.55 -1.84 -3.59
C VAL A 105 -10.08 -2.46 -2.27
N ILE A 106 -9.61 -1.63 -1.35
CA ILE A 106 -9.11 -2.03 -0.02
C ILE A 106 -10.22 -1.93 1.01
N LYS A 107 -10.94 -0.81 1.03
CA LYS A 107 -11.94 -0.50 2.06
C LYS A 107 -13.09 0.29 1.48
N TYR A 108 -14.29 -0.03 1.92
CA TYR A 108 -15.48 0.78 1.76
C TYR A 108 -15.82 1.45 3.10
N THR A 109 -16.10 2.74 3.07
CA THR A 109 -16.59 3.49 4.23
C THR A 109 -17.93 4.13 3.84
N PRO A 110 -19.01 3.87 4.59
CA PRO A 110 -20.32 4.44 4.30
C PRO A 110 -20.30 5.96 4.57
N LYS A 111 -21.35 6.67 4.12
CA LYS A 111 -21.38 8.14 4.18
C LYS A 111 -21.38 8.66 5.62
N GLU A 112 -22.01 7.90 6.53
CA GLU A 112 -22.16 8.23 7.94
C GLU A 112 -20.80 8.34 8.64
N ASP A 113 -19.88 7.44 8.30
CA ASP A 113 -18.56 7.33 8.93
C ASP A 113 -17.48 8.18 8.25
N TYR A 114 -17.82 8.87 7.14
CA TYR A 114 -16.85 9.68 6.38
C TYR A 114 -17.11 11.18 6.50
N ASP A 115 -18.09 11.72 5.79
CA ASP A 115 -18.38 13.17 5.71
C ASP A 115 -19.88 13.50 5.78
N GLY A 116 -20.72 12.49 5.98
CA GLY A 116 -22.19 12.57 5.97
C GLY A 116 -22.80 12.81 4.57
N LYS A 117 -22.00 13.04 3.53
CA LYS A 117 -22.45 13.45 2.19
C LYS A 117 -22.22 12.37 1.14
N SER A 118 -21.10 11.67 1.20
CA SER A 118 -20.71 10.68 0.20
C SER A 118 -19.99 9.48 0.84
N ALA A 119 -20.23 8.29 0.29
CA ALA A 119 -19.47 7.11 0.66
C ALA A 119 -18.10 7.14 -0.02
N THR A 120 -17.10 6.50 0.61
CA THR A 120 -15.74 6.43 0.07
C THR A 120 -15.30 5.01 -0.22
N LEU A 121 -14.52 4.89 -1.29
CA LEU A 121 -13.84 3.66 -1.68
C LEU A 121 -12.34 3.94 -1.69
N MET A 122 -11.61 3.27 -0.81
CA MET A 122 -10.15 3.29 -0.79
C MET A 122 -9.64 2.28 -1.81
N VAL A 123 -8.83 2.74 -2.76
CA VAL A 123 -8.25 1.93 -3.82
C VAL A 123 -6.75 1.86 -3.63
N GLY A 124 -6.20 0.64 -3.68
CA GLY A 124 -4.76 0.39 -3.74
C GLY A 124 -4.30 0.23 -5.19
N GLY A 125 -3.05 0.57 -5.46
CA GLY A 125 -2.40 0.33 -6.74
C GLY A 125 -0.92 0.08 -6.55
N LYS A 126 -0.31 -0.72 -7.43
CA LYS A 126 1.09 -1.15 -7.42
C LYS A 126 1.50 -1.88 -6.13
N ASN A 127 1.79 -3.17 -6.23
CA ASN A 127 2.29 -3.93 -5.10
C ASN A 127 3.70 -3.45 -4.68
N VAL A 128 3.96 -3.40 -3.38
CA VAL A 128 5.24 -3.02 -2.77
C VAL A 128 5.69 -4.08 -1.79
N SER A 129 7.00 -4.16 -1.54
CA SER A 129 7.54 -5.13 -0.58
C SER A 129 6.96 -4.90 0.82
N PRO A 130 6.44 -5.94 1.49
CA PRO A 130 5.89 -5.82 2.84
C PRO A 130 6.96 -5.46 3.87
N PHE A 131 8.23 -5.72 3.58
CA PHE A 131 9.33 -5.45 4.51
C PHE A 131 9.62 -3.96 4.73
N ARG A 132 9.00 -3.08 3.93
CA ARG A 132 9.19 -1.62 4.02
C ARG A 132 7.92 -0.88 4.41
N VAL A 133 6.83 -1.59 4.72
CA VAL A 133 5.62 -0.94 5.21
C VAL A 133 5.63 -0.85 6.73
N ARG A 134 5.03 0.22 7.27
CA ARG A 134 4.84 0.35 8.72
C ARG A 134 3.72 -0.58 9.15
N VAL A 135 3.94 -1.28 10.25
CA VAL A 135 2.86 -1.96 10.97
C VAL A 135 2.01 -0.88 11.63
N CYS A 136 0.78 -0.74 11.19
CA CYS A 136 -0.21 0.13 11.82
C CYS A 136 -1.20 -0.79 12.53
N PHE A 137 -1.14 -0.85 13.85
CA PHE A 137 -2.21 -1.48 14.63
C PHE A 137 -3.40 -0.55 14.57
N SER A 138 -4.51 -1.02 13.99
CA SER A 138 -5.80 -0.38 14.20
C SER A 138 -6.32 -0.89 15.53
N GLU A 139 -6.35 -0.04 16.55
CA GLU A 139 -7.13 -0.32 17.75
C GLU A 139 -8.60 -0.38 17.34
N HIS A 140 -9.25 -1.49 17.68
CA HIS A 140 -10.65 -1.75 17.42
C HIS A 140 -11.56 -0.96 18.36
#